data_AF-A0A239M6P2-F1
#
_entry.id   AF-A0A239M6P2-F1
#
_cell.length_a   1.000
_cell.length_b   1.000
_cell.length_c   1.000
_cell.angle_alpha   90.00
_cell.angle_beta   90.00
_cell.angle_gamma   90.00
#
_symmetry.space_group_name_H-M   'P 1'
#
loop_
_entity.id
_entity.type
_entity.pdbx_description
1 polymer ?
#
loop_
_entity_poly.entity_id
_entity_poly.type
_entity_poly.pdbx_seq_one_letter_code
_entity_poly.pdbx_strand_id
1 'polypeptide(L)'
;MAVDAQTFRSVLGQWPTGVAIVTTVSGTGWHGMTAGSFGSVSLDPPLVMVCLARHVRTHALVERSGVFAVSVLGKDQAALGHRFAGGEPGADRFAGGTWTAAPTGAPVLGEAVAWLDCRVVHAHPGGDHTIFVGEVLGAATPRRTAPLLFHSRAWGQLADPLPDEVTIADTGLAAALHRRLTASGTAPARVTRAGAARLLAAVGAAGVRVRTPLPPAVPPGALPNGTLPNGTGSNGAGSPAAWSVLVEDAACLAEVPHGSGITAEVADGPDAARLIGAARTRGLPVIGRIGDGFAPGRQRDVLAAVDRLAAAGCAEIALDEGPEAASPLHVRNLLQEAVARARPVPLRVRLREAYGLGLANALTAMKSGVRSFDTTLGGVDGGLCAEDVLFLAARLGVATPIDRAALVAAAADLEAVWGSALPGRTHRAAS
;
A
#
# COMPACT_ATOMS: atom_id res chain seq x y z
N MET A 1 -35.46 -1.86 -32.47
CA MET A 1 -35.87 -2.61 -31.26
C MET A 1 -35.63 -1.71 -30.06
N ALA A 2 -36.62 -1.57 -29.17
CA ALA A 2 -36.42 -0.87 -27.91
C ALA A 2 -35.50 -1.70 -27.00
N VAL A 3 -34.58 -1.06 -26.29
CA VAL A 3 -33.73 -1.72 -25.30
C VAL A 3 -34.61 -2.08 -24.10
N ASP A 4 -34.65 -3.36 -23.71
CA ASP A 4 -35.40 -3.77 -22.52
C ASP A 4 -34.69 -3.30 -21.23
N ALA A 5 -35.47 -3.21 -20.15
CA ALA A 5 -34.98 -2.67 -18.88
C ALA A 5 -33.84 -3.49 -18.25
N GLN A 6 -33.81 -4.81 -18.48
CA GLN A 6 -32.76 -5.67 -17.92
C GLN A 6 -31.45 -5.49 -18.68
N THR A 7 -31.49 -5.42 -20.00
CA THR A 7 -30.34 -5.08 -20.84
C THR A 7 -29.80 -3.70 -20.48
N PHE A 8 -30.67 -2.69 -20.40
CA PHE A 8 -30.28 -1.32 -20.01
C PHE A 8 -29.57 -1.28 -18.65
N ARG A 9 -30.14 -1.92 -17.62
CA ARG A 9 -29.51 -1.99 -16.28
C ARG A 9 -28.20 -2.76 -16.27
N SER A 10 -28.09 -3.82 -17.07
CA SER A 10 -26.87 -4.63 -17.13
C SER A 10 -25.72 -3.84 -17.75
N VAL A 11 -26.00 -3.11 -18.84
CA VAL A 11 -25.04 -2.22 -19.50
C VAL A 11 -24.63 -1.08 -18.57
N LEU A 12 -25.59 -0.38 -17.96
CA LEU A 12 -25.27 0.70 -17.01
C LEU A 12 -24.56 0.20 -15.75
N GLY A 13 -24.80 -1.05 -15.34
CA GLY A 13 -24.08 -1.68 -14.23
C GLY A 13 -22.58 -1.84 -14.48
N GLN A 14 -22.13 -1.79 -15.75
CA GLN A 14 -20.70 -1.80 -16.09
C GLN A 14 -20.03 -0.44 -15.91
N TRP A 15 -20.79 0.65 -15.77
CA TRP A 15 -20.26 1.98 -15.49
C TRP A 15 -20.08 2.15 -13.98
N PRO A 16 -18.85 2.13 -13.44
CA PRO A 16 -18.64 2.29 -12.01
C PRO A 16 -19.06 3.69 -11.58
N THR A 17 -19.70 3.78 -10.41
CA THR A 17 -20.07 5.05 -9.79
C THR A 17 -19.45 5.14 -8.40
N GLY A 18 -19.10 6.36 -7.98
CA GLY A 18 -18.92 6.62 -6.56
C GLY A 18 -20.27 6.53 -5.84
N VAL A 19 -20.25 6.22 -4.55
CA VAL A 19 -21.48 6.23 -3.74
C VAL A 19 -21.57 7.53 -2.95
N ALA A 20 -22.68 8.24 -3.09
CA ALA A 20 -23.00 9.42 -2.30
C ALA A 20 -24.32 9.26 -1.55
N ILE A 21 -24.44 9.94 -0.42
CA ILE A 21 -25.72 10.19 0.23
C ILE A 21 -26.16 11.61 -0.14
N VAL A 22 -27.36 11.71 -0.69
CA VAL A 22 -28.03 12.98 -0.99
C VAL A 22 -29.02 13.25 0.12
N THR A 23 -28.88 14.40 0.75
CA THR A 23 -29.71 14.83 1.86
C THR A 23 -30.38 16.15 1.58
N THR A 24 -31.44 16.43 2.32
CA THR A 24 -32.18 17.70 2.25
C THR A 24 -32.94 17.91 3.56
N VAL A 25 -33.52 19.09 3.69
CA VAL A 25 -34.38 19.46 4.82
C VAL A 25 -35.84 19.09 4.55
N SER A 26 -36.57 18.80 5.61
CA SER A 26 -38.02 18.57 5.61
C SER A 26 -38.68 19.34 6.75
N GLY A 27 -40.00 19.51 6.67
CA GLY A 27 -40.76 20.16 7.76
C GLY A 27 -40.70 19.43 9.11
N THR A 28 -40.22 18.18 9.14
CA THR A 28 -40.11 17.34 10.35
C THR A 28 -38.66 16.98 10.70
N GLY A 29 -37.67 17.62 10.07
CA GLY A 29 -36.24 17.32 10.28
C GLY A 29 -35.52 16.96 8.99
N TRP A 30 -34.51 16.09 9.08
CA TRP A 30 -33.66 15.74 7.93
C TRP A 30 -34.15 14.51 7.16
N HIS A 31 -33.81 14.46 5.87
CA HIS A 31 -34.06 13.30 5.03
C HIS A 31 -32.91 13.07 4.06
N GLY A 32 -32.76 11.84 3.59
CA GLY A 32 -31.78 11.53 2.56
C GLY A 32 -31.89 10.13 2.00
N MET A 33 -31.16 9.91 0.91
CA MET A 33 -31.04 8.62 0.24
C MET A 33 -29.66 8.44 -0.37
N THR A 34 -29.30 7.19 -0.63
CA THR A 34 -28.13 6.88 -1.45
C THR A 34 -28.41 7.20 -2.91
N ALA A 35 -27.45 7.82 -3.59
CA ALA A 35 -27.50 8.10 -5.02
C ALA A 35 -26.15 7.78 -5.68
N GLY A 36 -26.20 7.07 -6.81
CA GLY A 36 -25.05 6.85 -7.70
C GLY A 36 -25.06 7.77 -8.92
N SER A 37 -26.07 8.65 -9.06
CA SER A 37 -26.26 9.55 -10.20
C SER A 37 -25.55 10.90 -10.07
N PHE A 38 -24.79 11.10 -9.00
CA PHE A 38 -24.06 12.34 -8.73
C PHE A 38 -22.98 12.59 -9.80
N GLY A 39 -22.88 13.84 -10.28
CA GLY A 39 -21.83 14.25 -11.22
C GLY A 39 -21.55 15.76 -11.20
N SER A 40 -20.33 16.14 -11.60
CA SER A 40 -19.95 17.54 -11.82
C SER A 40 -20.52 18.07 -13.15
N VAL A 41 -20.92 19.34 -13.18
CA VAL A 41 -21.52 19.99 -14.36
C VAL A 41 -20.66 21.16 -14.85
N SER A 42 -20.26 22.07 -13.97
CA SER A 42 -19.53 23.29 -14.34
C SER A 42 -18.54 23.70 -13.25
N LEU A 43 -17.47 24.37 -13.66
CA LEU A 43 -16.50 25.00 -12.75
C LEU A 43 -16.87 26.45 -12.41
N ASP A 44 -17.39 27.21 -13.39
CA ASP A 44 -17.79 28.62 -13.22
C ASP A 44 -19.16 28.88 -13.89
N PRO A 45 -20.25 29.06 -13.12
CA PRO A 45 -20.32 28.86 -11.67
C PRO A 45 -20.11 27.38 -11.29
N PRO A 46 -19.77 27.06 -10.03
CA PRO A 46 -19.54 25.68 -9.59
C PRO A 46 -20.88 24.93 -9.51
N LEU A 47 -21.14 24.07 -10.50
CA LEU A 47 -22.39 23.32 -10.63
C LEU A 47 -22.18 21.82 -10.52
N VAL A 48 -23.10 21.15 -9.84
CA VAL A 48 -23.21 19.68 -9.77
C VAL A 48 -24.63 19.22 -10.07
N MET A 49 -24.82 17.93 -10.36
CA MET A 49 -26.13 17.36 -10.59
C MET A 49 -26.39 16.07 -9.80
N VAL A 50 -27.66 15.78 -9.60
CA VAL A 50 -28.18 14.49 -9.14
C VAL A 50 -29.49 14.16 -9.87
N CYS A 51 -29.63 12.90 -10.30
CA CYS A 51 -30.89 12.40 -10.85
C CYS A 51 -31.68 11.67 -9.75
N LEU A 52 -32.88 12.18 -9.42
CA LEU A 52 -33.76 11.58 -8.41
C LEU A 52 -35.05 11.08 -9.05
N ALA A 53 -35.43 9.83 -8.74
CA ALA A 53 -36.67 9.25 -9.24
C ALA A 53 -37.89 10.01 -8.68
N ARG A 54 -38.87 10.33 -9.51
CA ARG A 54 -40.01 11.19 -9.10
C ARG A 54 -40.87 10.58 -8.00
N HIS A 55 -40.83 9.25 -7.83
CA HIS A 55 -41.61 8.53 -6.81
C HIS A 55 -40.92 8.49 -5.43
N VAL A 56 -39.64 8.87 -5.31
CA VAL A 56 -38.94 8.83 -4.02
C VAL A 56 -39.21 10.07 -3.18
N ARG A 57 -39.31 9.91 -1.86
CA ARG A 57 -39.60 11.03 -0.94
C ARG A 57 -38.54 12.15 -1.00
N THR A 58 -37.27 11.80 -1.21
CA THR A 58 -36.17 12.77 -1.34
C THR A 58 -36.38 13.72 -2.51
N HIS A 59 -36.88 13.25 -3.66
CA HIS A 59 -37.18 14.10 -4.82
C HIS A 59 -38.13 15.23 -4.42
N ALA A 60 -39.29 14.88 -3.85
CA ALA A 60 -40.31 15.86 -3.49
C ALA A 60 -39.83 16.83 -2.40
N LEU A 61 -38.89 16.42 -1.54
CA LEU A 61 -38.30 17.28 -0.52
C LEU A 61 -37.25 18.24 -1.10
N VAL A 62 -36.41 17.79 -2.04
CA VAL A 62 -35.46 18.66 -2.75
C VAL A 62 -36.21 19.70 -3.58
N GLU A 63 -37.28 19.28 -4.27
CA GLU A 63 -38.12 20.19 -5.06
C GLU A 63 -38.77 21.27 -4.19
N ARG A 64 -39.26 20.93 -2.98
CA ARG A 64 -39.87 21.90 -2.06
C ARG A 64 -38.87 22.79 -1.33
N SER A 65 -37.73 22.23 -0.91
CA SER A 65 -36.74 22.96 -0.12
C SER A 65 -35.82 23.82 -0.98
N GLY A 66 -35.64 23.47 -2.26
CA GLY A 66 -34.71 24.14 -3.16
C GLY A 66 -33.23 23.90 -2.81
N VAL A 67 -32.93 22.96 -1.92
CA VAL A 67 -31.56 22.67 -1.46
C VAL A 67 -31.31 21.18 -1.33
N PHE A 68 -30.06 20.78 -1.55
CA PHE A 68 -29.60 19.43 -1.25
C PHE A 68 -28.13 19.48 -0.87
N ALA A 69 -27.69 18.53 -0.05
CA ALA A 69 -26.28 18.28 0.18
C ALA A 69 -25.90 16.89 -0.34
N VAL A 70 -24.64 16.74 -0.71
CA VAL A 70 -24.03 15.50 -1.19
C VAL A 70 -22.91 15.14 -0.23
N SER A 71 -22.92 13.92 0.30
CA SER A 71 -21.82 13.36 1.10
C SER A 71 -21.25 12.13 0.38
N VAL A 72 -20.02 12.23 -0.11
CA VAL A 72 -19.31 11.14 -0.80
C VAL A 72 -18.78 10.15 0.22
N LEU A 73 -19.17 8.89 0.08
CA LEU A 73 -18.84 7.84 1.05
C LEU A 73 -17.44 7.28 0.82
N GLY A 74 -16.74 7.01 1.92
CA GLY A 74 -15.50 6.26 1.91
C GLY A 74 -15.74 4.77 1.97
N LYS A 75 -14.69 4.01 1.64
CA LYS A 75 -14.70 2.55 1.53
C LYS A 75 -15.23 1.79 2.75
N ASP A 76 -15.12 2.40 3.92
CA ASP A 76 -15.51 1.93 5.25
C ASP A 76 -16.99 2.22 5.58
N GLN A 77 -17.70 2.98 4.74
CA GLN A 77 -19.08 3.44 4.98
C GLN A 77 -20.12 2.66 4.17
N ALA A 78 -19.80 1.44 3.74
CA ALA A 78 -20.74 0.60 2.98
C ALA A 78 -22.05 0.31 3.72
N ALA A 79 -21.98 0.06 5.04
CA ALA A 79 -23.16 -0.15 5.86
C ALA A 79 -24.08 1.10 5.89
N LEU A 80 -23.49 2.29 6.00
CA LEU A 80 -24.23 3.55 5.97
C LEU A 80 -24.90 3.78 4.60
N GLY A 81 -24.16 3.55 3.51
CA GLY A 81 -24.72 3.62 2.15
C GLY A 81 -25.86 2.63 1.92
N HIS A 82 -25.76 1.42 2.48
CA HIS A 82 -26.83 0.41 2.39
C HIS A 82 -28.09 0.83 3.16
N ARG A 83 -27.93 1.45 4.33
CA ARG A 83 -29.06 1.98 5.11
C ARG A 83 -29.82 3.07 4.36
N PHE A 84 -29.09 4.05 3.81
CA PHE A 84 -29.69 5.13 3.02
C PHE A 84 -30.27 4.67 1.68
N ALA A 85 -29.86 3.51 1.17
CA ALA A 85 -30.48 2.84 0.01
C ALA A 85 -31.80 2.12 0.34
N GLY A 86 -32.23 2.10 1.61
CA GLY A 86 -33.48 1.47 2.04
C GLY A 86 -33.36 0.01 2.44
N GLY A 87 -32.14 -0.52 2.63
CA GLY A 87 -31.93 -1.90 3.05
C GLY A 87 -32.28 -2.22 4.49
N GLU A 88 -32.55 -1.20 5.33
CA GLU A 88 -33.02 -1.34 6.71
C GLU A 88 -34.31 -0.53 6.90
N PRO A 89 -35.48 -1.04 6.48
CA PRO A 89 -36.75 -0.34 6.63
C PRO A 89 -37.06 -0.01 8.10
N GLY A 90 -37.38 1.25 8.40
CA GLY A 90 -37.74 1.70 9.75
C GLY A 90 -36.57 2.06 10.67
N ALA A 91 -35.32 1.79 10.26
CA ALA A 91 -34.15 2.23 11.02
C ALA A 91 -33.96 3.76 10.93
N ASP A 92 -33.42 4.37 11.99
CA ASP A 92 -32.94 5.74 11.91
C ASP A 92 -31.75 5.81 10.95
N ARG A 93 -31.97 6.43 9.79
CA ARG A 93 -30.97 6.55 8.73
C ARG A 93 -29.74 7.31 9.22
N PHE A 94 -29.93 8.29 10.09
CA PHE A 94 -28.85 9.17 10.55
C PHE A 94 -28.05 8.58 11.72
N ALA A 95 -28.50 7.48 12.33
CA ALA A 95 -27.80 6.83 13.42
C ALA A 95 -26.37 6.39 13.02
N GLY A 96 -25.40 6.51 13.94
CA GLY A 96 -24.03 6.05 13.70
C GLY A 96 -23.21 6.88 12.71
N GLY A 97 -23.72 8.04 12.27
CA GLY A 97 -22.92 9.06 11.57
C GLY A 97 -22.94 10.40 12.32
N THR A 98 -21.88 11.18 12.18
CA THR A 98 -21.79 12.55 12.70
C THR A 98 -22.34 13.51 11.66
N TRP A 99 -23.61 13.89 11.80
CA TRP A 99 -24.28 14.78 10.86
C TRP A 99 -24.34 16.21 11.38
N THR A 100 -24.02 17.17 10.51
CA THR A 100 -24.07 18.60 10.84
C THR A 100 -24.81 19.35 9.75
N ALA A 101 -25.50 20.44 10.10
CA ALA A 101 -26.14 21.30 9.11
C ALA A 101 -25.07 22.11 8.36
N ALA A 102 -25.10 22.05 7.04
CA ALA A 102 -24.35 22.96 6.18
C ALA A 102 -25.03 24.35 6.11
N PRO A 103 -24.43 25.36 5.46
CA PRO A 103 -25.03 26.70 5.35
C PRO A 103 -26.49 26.75 4.87
N THR A 104 -26.92 25.85 3.97
CA THR A 104 -28.33 25.75 3.53
C THR A 104 -29.27 25.09 4.54
N GLY A 105 -28.73 24.52 5.62
CA GLY A 105 -29.44 23.68 6.58
C GLY A 105 -29.51 22.20 6.19
N ALA A 106 -29.14 21.83 4.96
CA ALA A 106 -29.05 20.43 4.54
C ALA A 106 -27.92 19.71 5.32
N PRO A 107 -28.14 18.45 5.77
CA PRO A 107 -27.15 17.78 6.61
C PRO A 107 -26.02 17.16 5.80
N VAL A 108 -24.79 17.41 6.22
CA VAL A 108 -23.56 16.81 5.68
C VAL A 108 -22.94 15.86 6.70
N LEU A 109 -22.33 14.79 6.20
CA LEU A 109 -21.64 13.80 7.00
C LEU A 109 -20.22 14.28 7.31
N GLY A 110 -19.91 14.46 8.60
CA GLY A 110 -18.61 14.96 9.07
C GLY A 110 -17.46 14.05 8.69
N GLU A 111 -17.69 12.73 8.68
CA GLU A 111 -16.74 11.72 8.22
C GLU A 111 -16.93 11.32 6.74
N ALA A 112 -17.53 12.15 5.88
CA ALA A 112 -17.50 11.91 4.43
C ALA A 112 -16.08 12.07 3.86
N VAL A 113 -15.79 11.42 2.72
CA VAL A 113 -14.58 11.71 1.93
C VAL A 113 -14.60 13.17 1.47
N ALA A 114 -15.75 13.60 0.98
CA ALA A 114 -16.04 14.96 0.60
C ALA A 114 -17.53 15.24 0.80
N TRP A 115 -17.89 16.49 1.03
CA TRP A 115 -19.28 16.93 0.97
C TRP A 115 -19.43 18.24 0.22
N LEU A 116 -20.63 18.45 -0.32
CA LEU A 116 -21.05 19.63 -1.06
C LEU A 116 -22.41 20.07 -0.54
N ASP A 117 -22.58 21.37 -0.34
CA ASP A 117 -23.84 22.01 0.02
C ASP A 117 -24.35 22.83 -1.16
N CYS A 118 -25.55 22.52 -1.64
CA CYS A 118 -26.03 22.98 -2.93
C CYS A 118 -27.41 23.65 -2.85
N ARG A 119 -27.55 24.75 -3.60
CA ARG A 119 -28.85 25.35 -3.92
C ARG A 119 -29.26 24.92 -5.32
N VAL A 120 -30.49 24.43 -5.47
CA VAL A 120 -31.05 24.05 -6.76
C VAL A 120 -31.18 25.30 -7.64
N VAL A 121 -30.56 25.27 -8.82
CA VAL A 121 -30.67 26.32 -9.84
C VAL A 121 -31.52 25.86 -11.03
N HIS A 122 -31.51 24.57 -11.34
CA HIS A 122 -32.36 24.00 -12.39
C HIS A 122 -32.90 22.61 -12.01
N ALA A 123 -34.09 22.29 -12.54
CA ALA A 123 -34.70 20.97 -12.46
C ALA A 123 -35.19 20.58 -13.86
N HIS A 124 -34.55 19.58 -14.48
CA HIS A 124 -34.87 19.14 -15.84
C HIS A 124 -35.58 17.77 -15.83
N PRO A 125 -36.57 17.55 -16.72
CA PRO A 125 -37.14 16.22 -16.90
C PRO A 125 -36.10 15.22 -17.41
N GLY A 126 -36.04 14.02 -16.79
CA GLY A 126 -35.13 12.94 -17.16
C GLY A 126 -35.85 11.59 -17.26
N GLY A 127 -36.99 11.52 -17.95
CA GLY A 127 -37.85 10.33 -17.95
C GLY A 127 -38.56 10.16 -16.60
N ASP A 128 -38.41 9.00 -15.97
CA ASP A 128 -38.94 8.72 -14.61
C ASP A 128 -38.15 9.42 -13.48
N HIS A 129 -37.08 10.14 -13.82
CA HIS A 129 -36.29 10.97 -12.93
C HIS A 129 -36.45 12.47 -13.20
N THR A 130 -35.99 13.28 -12.25
CA THR A 130 -35.67 14.71 -12.43
C THR A 130 -34.18 14.89 -12.23
N ILE A 131 -33.54 15.65 -13.13
CA ILE A 131 -32.14 16.05 -13.05
C ILE A 131 -32.10 17.39 -12.31
N PHE A 132 -31.73 17.37 -11.04
CA PHE A 132 -31.50 18.59 -10.28
C PHE A 132 -30.08 19.06 -10.50
N VAL A 133 -29.91 20.30 -10.96
CA VAL A 133 -28.62 20.99 -11.04
C VAL A 133 -28.55 21.97 -9.87
N GLY A 134 -27.51 21.85 -9.07
CA GLY A 134 -27.26 22.68 -7.90
C GLY A 134 -25.98 23.48 -8.03
N GLU A 135 -26.05 24.74 -7.62
CA GLU A 135 -24.87 25.60 -7.40
C GLU A 135 -24.29 25.31 -6.01
N VAL A 136 -22.98 25.07 -5.97
CA VAL A 136 -22.26 24.72 -4.74
C VAL A 136 -21.99 25.99 -3.92
N LEU A 137 -22.57 26.05 -2.72
CA LEU A 137 -22.42 27.16 -1.78
C LEU A 137 -21.39 26.88 -0.69
N GLY A 138 -21.09 25.59 -0.44
CA GLY A 138 -20.08 25.14 0.51
C GLY A 138 -19.55 23.77 0.16
N ALA A 139 -18.28 23.50 0.49
CA ALA A 139 -17.65 22.22 0.22
C ALA A 139 -16.52 21.96 1.22
N ALA A 140 -16.26 20.68 1.53
CA ALA A 140 -15.04 20.29 2.21
C ALA A 140 -14.62 18.85 1.85
N THR A 141 -13.36 18.53 2.18
CA THR A 141 -12.81 17.16 2.13
C THR A 141 -12.33 16.76 3.53
N PRO A 142 -13.24 16.34 4.44
CA PRO A 142 -12.90 16.12 5.85
C PRO A 142 -11.83 15.04 6.09
N ARG A 143 -11.73 14.05 5.19
CA ARG A 143 -10.74 12.97 5.32
C ARG A 143 -10.24 12.47 3.96
N ARG A 144 -9.04 11.88 3.97
CA ARG A 144 -8.41 11.27 2.79
C ARG A 144 -8.46 9.73 2.90
N THR A 145 -9.50 9.12 2.34
CA THR A 145 -9.63 7.65 2.20
C THR A 145 -10.12 7.29 0.80
N ALA A 146 -9.96 6.04 0.37
CA ALA A 146 -10.50 5.59 -0.90
C ALA A 146 -12.03 5.70 -0.91
N PRO A 147 -12.65 6.21 -1.99
CA PRO A 147 -14.10 6.30 -2.09
C PRO A 147 -14.72 4.90 -2.22
N LEU A 148 -15.94 4.77 -1.71
CA LEU A 148 -16.77 3.60 -1.94
C LEU A 148 -17.28 3.62 -3.39
N LEU A 149 -17.11 2.50 -4.09
CA LEU A 149 -17.60 2.31 -5.44
C LEU A 149 -18.81 1.37 -5.46
N PHE A 150 -19.64 1.54 -6.49
CA PHE A 150 -20.68 0.60 -6.86
C PHE A 150 -20.51 0.20 -8.33
N HIS A 151 -20.36 -1.10 -8.58
CA HIS A 151 -20.16 -1.68 -9.91
C HIS A 151 -20.81 -3.06 -9.99
N SER A 152 -21.55 -3.33 -11.06
CA SER A 152 -22.22 -4.62 -11.31
C SER A 152 -23.01 -5.17 -10.11
N ARG A 153 -23.77 -4.28 -9.44
CA ARG A 153 -24.56 -4.57 -8.22
C ARG A 153 -23.75 -4.96 -6.99
N ALA A 154 -22.43 -4.79 -7.04
CA ALA A 154 -21.53 -5.02 -5.92
C ALA A 154 -20.98 -3.69 -5.40
N TRP A 155 -20.84 -3.63 -4.08
CA TRP A 155 -20.13 -2.58 -3.37
C TRP A 155 -18.64 -2.91 -3.36
N GLY A 156 -17.79 -1.93 -3.63
CA GLY A 156 -16.36 -2.17 -3.77
C GLY A 156 -15.50 -0.92 -3.61
N GLN A 157 -14.25 -1.05 -3.99
CA GLN A 157 -13.24 0.00 -3.98
C GLN A 157 -12.54 -0.03 -5.34
N LEU A 158 -11.87 1.06 -5.72
CA LEU A 158 -10.84 0.96 -6.76
C LEU A 158 -9.85 -0.12 -6.31
N ALA A 159 -9.65 -1.14 -7.15
CA ALA A 159 -8.44 -1.93 -7.02
C ALA A 159 -7.30 -0.98 -7.35
N ASP A 160 -6.33 -0.80 -6.46
CA ASP A 160 -5.16 -0.04 -6.85
C ASP A 160 -4.54 -0.78 -8.05
N PRO A 161 -4.22 -0.07 -9.15
CA PRO A 161 -3.50 -0.68 -10.25
C PRO A 161 -2.22 -1.29 -9.69
N LEU A 162 -1.78 -2.40 -10.30
CA LEU A 162 -0.46 -2.93 -9.99
C LEU A 162 0.58 -1.81 -10.22
N PRO A 163 1.66 -1.77 -9.42
CA PRO A 163 2.71 -0.80 -9.65
C PRO A 163 3.33 -1.03 -11.02
N ASP A 164 3.79 0.04 -11.67
CA ASP A 164 4.49 -0.05 -12.96
C ASP A 164 5.80 -0.86 -12.82
N GLU A 165 6.44 -0.76 -11.66
CA GLU A 165 7.70 -1.41 -11.34
C GLU A 165 7.72 -1.91 -9.88
N VAL A 166 8.37 -3.06 -9.64
CA VAL A 166 8.73 -3.54 -8.31
C VAL A 166 10.23 -3.72 -8.15
N THR A 167 10.70 -3.48 -6.93
CA THR A 167 12.08 -3.74 -6.50
C THR A 167 12.10 -4.69 -5.31
N ILE A 168 13.25 -5.33 -5.10
CA ILE A 168 13.48 -6.21 -3.95
C ILE A 168 14.78 -5.85 -3.25
N ALA A 169 14.86 -6.16 -1.96
CA ALA A 169 16.10 -6.23 -1.20
C ALA A 169 16.23 -7.60 -0.56
N ASP A 170 17.45 -8.12 -0.49
CA ASP A 170 17.77 -9.29 0.30
C ASP A 170 18.13 -8.87 1.72
N THR A 171 17.26 -9.20 2.66
CA THR A 171 17.43 -8.85 4.07
C THR A 171 17.79 -10.05 4.95
N GLY A 172 17.88 -11.25 4.38
CA GLY A 172 18.03 -12.50 5.13
C GLY A 172 19.31 -13.29 4.83
N LEU A 173 19.83 -13.20 3.60
CA LEU A 173 20.88 -14.07 3.08
C LEU A 173 22.20 -13.93 3.85
N ALA A 174 22.67 -12.70 4.07
CA ALA A 174 23.92 -12.46 4.79
C ALA A 174 23.87 -13.04 6.21
N ALA A 175 22.75 -12.84 6.91
CA ALA A 175 22.55 -13.39 8.25
C ALA A 175 22.45 -14.92 8.24
N ALA A 176 21.77 -15.51 7.24
CA ALA A 176 21.66 -16.96 7.08
C ALA A 176 23.02 -17.61 6.80
N LEU A 177 23.82 -17.02 5.90
CA LEU A 177 25.18 -17.47 5.61
C LEU A 177 26.09 -17.32 6.82
N HIS A 178 26.01 -16.20 7.55
CA HIS A 178 26.79 -16.00 8.78
C HIS A 178 26.50 -17.09 9.82
N ARG A 179 25.22 -17.33 10.13
CA ARG A 179 24.81 -18.40 11.05
C ARG A 179 25.34 -19.77 10.62
N ARG A 180 25.34 -20.05 9.31
CA ARG A 180 25.85 -21.31 8.77
C ARG A 180 27.37 -21.43 8.90
N LEU A 181 28.11 -20.35 8.70
CA LEU A 181 29.57 -20.29 8.85
C LEU A 181 30.04 -20.41 10.31
N THR A 182 29.22 -19.97 11.26
CA THR A 182 29.53 -20.01 12.70
C THR A 182 28.94 -21.23 13.42
N ALA A 183 28.12 -22.04 12.74
CA ALA A 183 27.53 -23.23 13.34
C ALA A 183 28.60 -24.31 13.63
N SER A 184 28.71 -24.71 14.90
CA SER A 184 29.58 -25.81 15.33
C SER A 184 28.83 -27.15 15.23
N GLY A 185 29.29 -28.09 14.39
CA GLY A 185 28.64 -29.41 14.22
C GLY A 185 29.42 -30.37 13.29
N THR A 186 28.97 -31.63 13.21
CA THR A 186 29.66 -32.76 12.53
C THR A 186 29.43 -32.87 11.02
N ALA A 187 28.60 -32.01 10.42
CA ALA A 187 28.42 -31.96 8.98
C ALA A 187 29.29 -30.83 8.39
N PRO A 188 30.09 -31.07 7.33
CA PRO A 188 30.80 -29.98 6.68
C PRO A 188 29.77 -29.04 6.01
N ALA A 189 29.66 -27.81 6.51
CA ALA A 189 28.99 -26.76 5.77
C ALA A 189 29.78 -26.54 4.47
N ARG A 190 29.18 -26.85 3.31
CA ARG A 190 29.77 -26.53 1.98
C ARG A 190 29.86 -25.01 1.76
N VAL A 191 29.18 -24.23 2.58
CA VAL A 191 29.27 -22.77 2.64
C VAL A 191 30.64 -22.37 3.20
N THR A 192 31.50 -21.82 2.34
CA THR A 192 32.78 -21.22 2.72
C THR A 192 32.66 -19.70 2.81
N ARG A 193 33.58 -19.03 3.53
CA ARG A 193 33.61 -17.55 3.59
C ARG A 193 33.73 -16.92 2.19
N ALA A 194 34.60 -17.47 1.35
CA ALA A 194 34.77 -17.03 -0.04
C ALA A 194 33.50 -17.30 -0.89
N GLY A 195 32.84 -18.43 -0.68
CA GLY A 195 31.56 -18.74 -1.32
C GLY A 195 30.45 -17.76 -0.93
N ALA A 196 30.30 -17.48 0.37
CA ALA A 196 29.35 -16.50 0.89
C ALA A 196 29.59 -15.09 0.32
N ALA A 197 30.85 -14.63 0.28
CA ALA A 197 31.20 -13.34 -0.30
C ALA A 197 30.85 -13.25 -1.80
N ARG A 198 31.13 -14.31 -2.58
CA ARG A 198 30.77 -14.38 -4.00
C ARG A 198 29.26 -14.34 -4.21
N LEU A 199 28.48 -15.07 -3.41
CA LEU A 199 27.02 -15.07 -3.50
C LEU A 199 26.42 -13.69 -3.20
N LEU A 200 26.88 -13.03 -2.13
CA LEU A 200 26.41 -11.69 -1.78
C LEU A 200 26.77 -10.67 -2.87
N ALA A 201 27.97 -10.78 -3.46
CA ALA A 201 28.39 -9.94 -4.58
C ALA A 201 27.55 -10.19 -5.85
N ALA A 202 27.21 -11.45 -6.15
CA ALA A 202 26.36 -11.80 -7.29
C ALA A 202 24.93 -11.24 -7.14
N VAL A 203 24.35 -11.33 -5.93
CA VAL A 203 23.04 -10.75 -5.62
C VAL A 203 23.07 -9.22 -5.77
N GLY A 204 24.11 -8.56 -5.23
CA GLY A 204 24.29 -7.12 -5.41
C GLY A 204 24.47 -6.70 -6.87
N ALA A 205 25.23 -7.47 -7.66
CA ALA A 205 25.44 -7.22 -9.08
C ALA A 205 24.16 -7.40 -9.92
N ALA A 206 23.21 -8.23 -9.46
CA ALA A 206 21.88 -8.34 -10.05
C ALA A 206 20.99 -7.11 -9.79
N GLY A 207 21.47 -6.12 -9.04
CA GLY A 207 20.74 -4.91 -8.68
C GLY A 207 19.95 -5.01 -7.37
N VAL A 208 20.09 -6.11 -6.62
CA VAL A 208 19.37 -6.32 -5.36
C VAL A 208 20.11 -5.63 -4.21
N ARG A 209 19.39 -4.82 -3.42
CA ARG A 209 19.96 -4.23 -2.20
C ARG A 209 20.19 -5.34 -1.17
N VAL A 210 21.40 -5.47 -0.61
CA VAL A 210 21.74 -6.52 0.35
C VAL A 210 21.95 -5.93 1.75
N ARG A 211 21.27 -6.47 2.75
CA ARG A 211 21.48 -6.11 4.15
C ARG A 211 22.67 -6.86 4.73
N THR A 212 23.63 -6.12 5.27
CA THR A 212 24.81 -6.65 5.97
C THR A 212 24.71 -6.41 7.48
N PRO A 213 25.18 -7.34 8.32
CA PRO A 213 25.36 -7.11 9.76
C PRO A 213 26.60 -6.23 9.98
N LEU A 214 26.41 -4.90 10.07
CA LEU A 214 27.45 -3.87 10.30
C LEU A 214 28.61 -3.90 9.29
N PRO A 215 29.39 -2.80 9.12
CA PRO A 215 30.27 -2.67 7.96
C PRO A 215 31.35 -3.76 8.04
N PRO A 216 31.63 -4.48 6.94
CA PRO A 216 32.41 -5.68 7.05
C PRO A 216 33.85 -5.33 7.43
N ALA A 217 34.39 -6.07 8.41
CA ALA A 217 35.81 -6.38 8.53
C ALA A 217 36.29 -7.24 7.34
N VAL A 218 35.93 -6.84 6.12
CA VAL A 218 36.49 -7.33 4.87
C VAL A 218 37.59 -6.31 4.55
N PRO A 219 38.87 -6.68 4.70
CA PRO A 219 39.96 -5.76 4.42
C PRO A 219 39.83 -5.26 2.97
N PRO A 220 40.23 -4.01 2.68
CA PRO A 220 40.31 -3.53 1.31
C PRO A 220 41.17 -4.52 0.50
N GLY A 221 40.54 -5.27 -0.41
CA GLY A 221 41.17 -6.36 -1.17
C GLY A 221 40.60 -7.77 -0.97
N ALA A 222 39.69 -8.00 0.00
CA ALA A 222 38.98 -9.28 0.15
C ALA A 222 37.62 -9.34 -0.61
N LEU A 223 37.21 -8.20 -1.17
CA LEU A 223 36.28 -8.14 -2.31
C LEU A 223 37.14 -8.13 -3.59
N PRO A 224 36.79 -8.90 -4.64
CA PRO A 224 37.55 -8.89 -5.89
C PRO A 224 37.67 -7.45 -6.40
N ASN A 225 38.89 -7.03 -6.75
CA ASN A 225 39.22 -5.67 -7.20
C ASN A 225 38.09 -5.07 -8.06
N GLY A 226 37.42 -4.03 -7.53
CA GLY A 226 36.34 -3.32 -8.23
C GLY A 226 34.96 -3.28 -7.56
N THR A 227 34.76 -3.78 -6.34
CA THR A 227 33.42 -3.90 -5.71
C THR A 227 33.15 -3.06 -4.46
N LEU A 228 34.08 -2.18 -4.07
CA LEU A 228 33.70 -0.91 -3.44
C LEU A 228 33.89 0.16 -4.51
N PRO A 229 32.95 1.11 -4.69
CA PRO A 229 33.16 2.20 -5.61
C PRO A 229 34.33 3.03 -5.08
N ASN A 230 35.52 2.79 -5.63
CA ASN A 230 36.58 3.77 -5.58
C ASN A 230 36.00 5.02 -6.23
N GLY A 231 35.85 6.09 -5.44
CA GLY A 231 35.24 7.35 -5.82
C GLY A 231 35.95 8.13 -6.93
N THR A 232 36.69 7.47 -7.83
CA THR A 232 37.40 8.07 -8.96
C THR A 232 37.46 7.06 -10.11
N GLY A 233 36.31 6.71 -10.67
CA GLY A 233 36.21 5.88 -11.86
C GLY A 233 34.99 6.28 -12.67
N SER A 234 35.18 7.17 -13.64
CA SER A 234 34.16 7.53 -14.62
C SER A 234 33.82 6.30 -15.48
N ASN A 235 32.64 5.71 -15.27
CA ASN A 235 31.95 4.89 -16.26
C ASN A 235 30.46 4.76 -15.89
N GLY A 236 29.59 5.34 -16.72
CA GLY A 236 28.15 5.05 -16.79
C GLY A 236 27.28 5.61 -15.66
N ALA A 237 26.24 6.37 -16.01
CA ALA A 237 25.15 6.70 -15.09
C ALA A 237 24.42 5.40 -14.67
N GLY A 238 24.55 4.98 -13.41
CA GLY A 238 23.88 3.76 -12.90
C GLY A 238 24.24 3.38 -11.46
N SER A 239 23.48 3.94 -10.50
CA SER A 239 23.24 3.53 -9.11
C SER A 239 24.42 3.41 -8.09
N PRO A 240 24.46 4.25 -7.04
CA PRO A 240 25.41 4.11 -5.93
C PRO A 240 25.07 2.89 -5.04
N ALA A 241 26.10 2.08 -4.73
CA ALA A 241 26.21 1.01 -3.73
C ALA A 241 24.91 0.55 -3.01
N ALA A 242 24.35 -0.57 -3.45
CA ALA A 242 23.11 -1.19 -2.97
C ALA A 242 23.26 -1.99 -1.65
N TRP A 243 23.69 -1.34 -0.57
CA TRP A 243 23.83 -1.99 0.74
C TRP A 243 22.98 -1.32 1.82
N SER A 244 22.50 -2.11 2.78
CA SER A 244 21.85 -1.60 3.99
C SER A 244 22.40 -2.25 5.25
N VAL A 245 22.22 -1.58 6.39
CA VAL A 245 22.70 -2.04 7.70
C VAL A 245 21.64 -1.79 8.76
N LEU A 246 21.43 -2.77 9.65
CA LEU A 246 20.58 -2.58 10.82
C LEU A 246 21.32 -1.75 11.88
N VAL A 247 20.74 -0.61 12.25
CA VAL A 247 21.25 0.32 13.24
C VAL A 247 20.48 0.15 14.53
N GLU A 248 21.10 -0.57 15.47
CA GLU A 248 20.53 -0.86 16.80
C GLU A 248 20.83 0.26 17.79
N ASP A 249 21.99 0.92 17.65
CA ASP A 249 22.42 2.01 18.52
C ASP A 249 23.31 3.04 17.79
N ALA A 250 23.77 4.04 18.54
CA ALA A 250 24.62 5.09 18.01
C ALA A 250 26.06 4.61 17.70
N ALA A 251 26.54 3.55 18.35
CA ALA A 251 27.87 2.99 18.10
C ALA A 251 27.89 2.31 16.72
N CYS A 252 26.85 1.50 16.42
CA CYS A 252 26.65 0.92 15.11
C CYS A 252 26.64 1.99 14.01
N LEU A 253 25.89 3.08 14.22
CA LEU A 253 25.81 4.16 13.25
C LEU A 253 27.16 4.86 13.02
N ALA A 254 28.00 4.96 14.05
CA ALA A 254 29.31 5.59 13.96
C ALA A 254 30.28 4.80 13.06
N GLU A 255 30.12 3.48 12.98
CA GLU A 255 30.92 2.60 12.12
C GLU A 255 30.57 2.75 10.63
N VAL A 256 29.36 3.25 10.30
CA VAL A 256 28.93 3.46 8.91
C VAL A 256 29.67 4.65 8.29
N PRO A 257 30.49 4.46 7.24
CA PRO A 257 31.25 5.56 6.64
C PRO A 257 30.34 6.63 6.04
N HIS A 258 30.69 7.90 6.26
CA HIS A 258 30.00 9.04 5.67
C HIS A 258 30.08 8.99 4.14
N GLY A 259 28.96 9.30 3.47
CA GLY A 259 28.90 9.33 2.00
C GLY A 259 29.05 7.97 1.32
N SER A 260 28.95 6.86 2.06
CA SER A 260 29.08 5.48 1.53
C SER A 260 27.93 5.05 0.61
N GLY A 261 26.82 5.78 0.61
CA GLY A 261 25.57 5.35 -0.05
C GLY A 261 24.82 4.24 0.69
N ILE A 262 25.32 3.78 1.84
CA ILE A 262 24.67 2.76 2.66
C ILE A 262 23.35 3.29 3.23
N THR A 263 22.31 2.46 3.16
CA THR A 263 21.01 2.75 3.77
C THR A 263 20.97 2.25 5.22
N ALA A 264 20.61 3.13 6.16
CA ALA A 264 20.40 2.75 7.55
C ALA A 264 19.00 2.15 7.73
N GLU A 265 18.89 1.01 8.40
CA GLU A 265 17.61 0.43 8.82
C GLU A 265 17.46 0.59 10.33
N VAL A 266 16.38 1.23 10.79
CA VAL A 266 16.16 1.52 12.21
C VAL A 266 14.82 0.92 12.62
N ALA A 267 14.80 0.07 13.63
CA ALA A 267 13.55 -0.47 14.18
C ALA A 267 12.75 0.62 14.91
N ASP A 268 11.42 0.58 14.79
CA ASP A 268 10.51 1.39 15.61
C ASP A 268 10.70 1.04 17.09
N GLY A 269 10.66 2.06 17.94
CA GLY A 269 10.94 1.93 19.37
C GLY A 269 11.34 3.27 20.00
N PRO A 270 11.67 3.28 21.31
CA PRO A 270 11.96 4.50 22.06
C PRO A 270 13.10 5.35 21.47
N ASP A 271 14.12 4.68 20.92
CA ASP A 271 15.31 5.33 20.35
C ASP A 271 15.20 5.66 18.86
N ALA A 272 14.13 5.24 18.19
CA ALA A 272 14.03 5.31 16.72
C ALA A 272 14.20 6.74 16.20
N ALA A 273 13.48 7.71 16.76
CA ALA A 273 13.56 9.11 16.33
C ALA A 273 14.97 9.70 16.46
N ARG A 274 15.68 9.36 17.54
CA ARG A 274 17.06 9.80 17.79
C ARG A 274 18.02 9.19 16.77
N LEU A 275 17.92 7.88 16.52
CA LEU A 275 18.76 7.17 15.56
C LEU A 275 18.50 7.63 14.11
N ILE A 276 17.23 7.83 13.74
CA ILE A 276 16.83 8.39 12.44
C ILE A 276 17.43 9.79 12.25
N GLY A 277 17.30 10.67 13.25
CA GLY A 277 17.88 12.02 13.20
C GLY A 277 19.41 11.99 13.06
N ALA A 278 20.08 11.10 13.79
CA ALA A 278 21.52 10.94 13.69
C ALA A 278 21.95 10.43 12.30
N ALA A 279 21.28 9.41 11.75
CA ALA A 279 21.60 8.87 10.43
C ALA A 279 21.38 9.90 9.32
N ARG A 280 20.29 10.67 9.41
CA ARG A 280 20.00 11.76 8.46
C ARG A 280 21.03 12.89 8.52
N THR A 281 21.51 13.26 9.71
CA THR A 281 22.58 14.26 9.86
C THR A 281 23.88 13.81 9.20
N ARG A 282 24.11 12.49 9.09
CA ARG A 282 25.23 11.89 8.36
C ARG A 282 24.98 11.75 6.85
N GLY A 283 23.79 12.13 6.35
CA GLY A 283 23.40 12.03 4.95
C GLY A 283 22.96 10.62 4.51
N LEU A 284 22.65 9.72 5.45
CA LEU A 284 22.23 8.36 5.14
C LEU A 284 20.70 8.31 4.93
N PRO A 285 20.20 7.68 3.85
CA PRO A 285 18.78 7.36 3.75
C PRO A 285 18.42 6.35 4.84
N VAL A 286 17.21 6.47 5.38
CA VAL A 286 16.75 5.65 6.51
C VAL A 286 15.49 4.88 6.16
N ILE A 287 15.49 3.57 6.42
CA ILE A 287 14.30 2.71 6.41
C ILE A 287 13.88 2.51 7.85
N GLY A 288 12.70 3.01 8.21
CA GLY A 288 12.09 2.70 9.50
C GLY A 288 11.42 1.32 9.45
N ARG A 289 11.68 0.42 10.39
CA ARG A 289 11.13 -0.94 10.39
C ARG A 289 10.15 -1.17 11.53
N ILE A 290 8.97 -1.69 11.22
CA ILE A 290 7.97 -2.10 12.20
C ILE A 290 7.94 -3.62 12.21
N GLY A 291 8.46 -4.19 13.31
CA GLY A 291 8.45 -5.63 13.55
C GLY A 291 7.04 -6.15 13.81
N ASP A 292 6.75 -7.33 13.28
CA ASP A 292 5.50 -8.05 13.50
C ASP A 292 4.26 -7.19 13.12
N GLY A 293 4.39 -6.46 12.00
CA GLY A 293 3.44 -5.45 11.54
C GLY A 293 2.08 -6.01 11.12
N PHE A 294 1.98 -7.32 10.87
CA PHE A 294 0.75 -7.98 10.43
C PHE A 294 0.13 -8.90 11.49
N ALA A 295 0.55 -8.79 12.76
CA ALA A 295 -0.06 -9.56 13.82
C ALA A 295 -1.50 -9.11 14.11
N PRO A 296 -2.43 -10.06 14.37
CA PRO A 296 -3.79 -9.75 14.77
C PRO A 296 -3.84 -8.82 15.98
N GLY A 297 -4.74 -7.82 15.95
CA GLY A 297 -4.92 -6.86 17.05
C GLY A 297 -3.88 -5.74 17.11
N ARG A 298 -2.77 -5.80 16.36
CA ARG A 298 -1.73 -4.76 16.36
C ARG A 298 -1.96 -3.62 15.37
N GLN A 299 -3.02 -3.67 14.56
CA GLN A 299 -3.27 -2.68 13.50
C GLN A 299 -3.18 -1.23 13.99
N ARG A 300 -3.79 -0.89 15.14
CA ARG A 300 -3.74 0.48 15.68
C ARG A 300 -2.31 0.93 15.99
N ASP A 301 -1.53 0.06 16.62
CA ASP A 301 -0.16 0.37 17.04
C ASP A 301 0.77 0.46 15.83
N VAL A 302 0.57 -0.39 14.83
CA VAL A 302 1.31 -0.38 13.57
C VAL A 302 1.04 0.90 12.79
N LEU A 303 -0.22 1.32 12.67
CA LEU A 303 -0.55 2.59 12.01
C LEU A 303 0.03 3.79 12.76
N ALA A 304 0.03 3.77 14.10
CA ALA A 304 0.68 4.80 14.89
C ALA A 304 2.21 4.80 14.70
N ALA A 305 2.85 3.63 14.55
CA ALA A 305 4.26 3.52 14.23
C ALA A 305 4.58 4.06 12.82
N VAL A 306 3.71 3.80 11.84
CA VAL A 306 3.81 4.38 10.49
C VAL A 306 3.79 5.91 10.57
N ASP A 307 2.83 6.48 11.31
CA ASP A 307 2.72 7.93 11.50
C ASP A 307 3.99 8.52 12.15
N ARG A 308 4.54 7.86 13.17
CA ARG A 308 5.78 8.27 13.85
C ARG A 308 7.00 8.23 12.92
N LEU A 309 7.20 7.13 12.19
CA LEU A 309 8.35 6.96 11.30
C LEU A 309 8.29 7.91 10.10
N ALA A 310 7.09 8.17 9.57
CA ALA A 310 6.89 9.17 8.53
C ALA A 310 7.25 10.58 9.04
N ALA A 311 6.80 10.95 10.25
CA ALA A 311 7.13 12.22 10.88
C ALA A 311 8.63 12.37 11.21
N ALA A 312 9.33 11.27 11.52
CA ALA A 312 10.77 11.26 11.74
C ALA A 312 11.59 11.48 10.44
N GLY A 313 10.95 11.40 9.27
CA GLY A 313 11.55 11.64 7.97
C GLY A 313 12.31 10.44 7.42
N CYS A 314 11.82 9.22 7.65
CA CYS A 314 12.30 8.03 6.96
C CYS A 314 12.08 8.16 5.44
N ALA A 315 13.01 7.60 4.66
CA ALA A 315 12.91 7.54 3.21
C ALA A 315 11.99 6.41 2.74
N GLU A 316 11.94 5.30 3.48
CA GLU A 316 10.98 4.20 3.31
C GLU A 316 10.53 3.68 4.68
N ILE A 317 9.38 3.02 4.76
CA ILE A 317 8.92 2.32 5.97
C ILE A 317 8.67 0.85 5.65
N ALA A 318 9.31 -0.05 6.39
CA ALA A 318 9.17 -1.49 6.28
C ALA A 318 8.19 -2.05 7.30
N LEU A 319 7.23 -2.87 6.84
CA LEU A 319 6.37 -3.68 7.69
C LEU A 319 6.82 -5.14 7.60
N ASP A 320 7.23 -5.70 8.74
CA ASP A 320 7.76 -7.07 8.80
C ASP A 320 6.69 -8.03 9.31
N GLU A 321 6.41 -9.09 8.57
CA GLU A 321 5.55 -10.18 9.03
C GLU A 321 6.25 -10.95 10.16
N GLY A 322 5.52 -11.13 11.25
CA GLY A 322 5.98 -11.86 12.41
C GLY A 322 5.86 -13.38 12.25
N PRO A 323 5.89 -14.13 13.36
CA PRO A 323 5.82 -15.59 13.32
C PRO A 323 4.44 -16.12 12.92
N GLU A 324 3.37 -15.39 13.24
CA GLU A 324 2.01 -15.73 12.82
C GLU A 324 1.77 -15.25 11.38
N ALA A 325 1.39 -16.17 10.50
CA ALA A 325 1.17 -15.87 9.08
C ALA A 325 -0.09 -15.01 8.90
N ALA A 326 0.06 -13.89 8.18
CA ALA A 326 -1.05 -13.02 7.86
C ALA A 326 -1.89 -13.60 6.71
N SER A 327 -3.21 -13.41 6.78
CA SER A 327 -4.08 -13.70 5.63
C SER A 327 -4.01 -12.57 4.60
N PRO A 328 -4.28 -12.84 3.30
CA PRO A 328 -4.39 -11.80 2.29
C PRO A 328 -5.40 -10.70 2.67
N LEU A 329 -6.50 -11.06 3.34
CA LEU A 329 -7.49 -10.07 3.78
C LEU A 329 -6.90 -9.13 4.84
N HIS A 330 -6.14 -9.66 5.79
CA HIS A 330 -5.48 -8.86 6.82
C HIS A 330 -4.41 -7.94 6.22
N VAL A 331 -3.55 -8.48 5.34
CA VAL A 331 -2.53 -7.72 4.60
C VAL A 331 -3.16 -6.56 3.84
N ARG A 332 -4.24 -6.80 3.09
CA ARG A 332 -4.96 -5.76 2.36
C ARG A 332 -5.48 -4.66 3.27
N ASN A 333 -6.19 -5.04 4.34
CA ASN A 333 -6.85 -4.08 5.22
C ASN A 333 -5.83 -3.13 5.87
N LEU A 334 -4.74 -3.69 6.40
CA LEU A 334 -3.67 -2.90 6.98
C LEU A 334 -2.98 -2.01 5.95
N LEU A 335 -2.55 -2.57 4.82
CA LEU A 335 -1.75 -1.83 3.83
C LEU A 335 -2.53 -0.69 3.19
N GLN A 336 -3.82 -0.86 2.92
CA GLN A 336 -4.61 0.24 2.37
C GLN A 336 -4.68 1.46 3.29
N GLU A 337 -4.64 1.27 4.61
CA GLU A 337 -4.59 2.38 5.56
C GLU A 337 -3.16 2.89 5.74
N ALA A 338 -2.18 1.99 5.89
CA ALA A 338 -0.78 2.34 6.08
C ALA A 338 -0.22 3.13 4.90
N VAL A 339 -0.50 2.70 3.65
CA VAL A 339 -0.06 3.41 2.44
C VAL A 339 -0.71 4.79 2.34
N ALA A 340 -1.98 4.94 2.74
CA ALA A 340 -2.64 6.24 2.74
C ALA A 340 -2.01 7.21 3.75
N ARG A 341 -1.68 6.71 4.94
CA ARG A 341 -1.07 7.50 6.04
C ARG A 341 0.39 7.87 5.79
N ALA A 342 1.17 6.94 5.25
CA ALA A 342 2.60 7.13 5.06
C ALA A 342 2.92 8.19 3.98
N ARG A 343 1.97 8.51 3.08
CA ARG A 343 2.23 9.41 1.94
C ARG A 343 2.87 10.74 2.37
N PRO A 344 3.95 11.17 1.68
CA PRO A 344 4.52 10.59 0.45
C PRO A 344 5.54 9.46 0.65
N VAL A 345 5.81 9.02 1.89
CA VAL A 345 6.81 7.98 2.19
C VAL A 345 6.36 6.61 1.66
N PRO A 346 7.14 5.96 0.77
CA PRO A 346 6.83 4.64 0.26
C PRO A 346 6.90 3.56 1.35
N LEU A 347 6.02 2.57 1.22
CA LEU A 347 6.05 1.37 2.04
C LEU A 347 6.78 0.23 1.33
N ARG A 348 7.46 -0.57 2.15
CA ARG A 348 8.03 -1.87 1.78
C ARG A 348 7.56 -2.93 2.76
N VAL A 349 7.56 -4.19 2.36
CA VAL A 349 7.08 -5.29 3.21
C VAL A 349 8.07 -6.45 3.23
N ARG A 350 8.28 -7.04 4.40
CA ARG A 350 8.93 -8.35 4.54
C ARG A 350 7.87 -9.38 4.86
N LEU A 351 7.57 -10.25 3.90
CA LEU A 351 6.62 -11.34 4.06
C LEU A 351 7.37 -12.66 4.21
N ARG A 352 6.70 -13.67 4.75
CA ARG A 352 7.20 -15.02 4.96
C ARG A 352 6.53 -15.97 4.00
N GLU A 353 7.25 -17.02 3.65
CA GLU A 353 6.64 -18.15 2.96
C GLU A 353 6.09 -19.13 4.01
N ALA A 354 4.86 -18.88 4.45
CA ALA A 354 4.15 -19.70 5.43
C ALA A 354 2.84 -20.23 4.84
N TYR A 355 2.67 -21.56 4.87
CA TYR A 355 1.44 -22.24 4.42
C TYR A 355 1.00 -21.92 2.97
N GLY A 356 1.93 -21.50 2.09
CA GLY A 356 1.63 -21.12 0.71
C GLY A 356 0.98 -19.74 0.55
N LEU A 357 1.01 -18.91 1.60
CA LEU A 357 0.42 -17.58 1.60
C LEU A 357 1.38 -16.49 1.11
N GLY A 358 2.69 -16.76 0.98
CA GLY A 358 3.70 -15.74 0.70
C GLY A 358 3.44 -14.96 -0.59
N LEU A 359 3.33 -15.64 -1.73
CA LEU A 359 3.02 -14.98 -3.02
C LEU A 359 1.61 -14.38 -3.09
N ALA A 360 0.64 -14.97 -2.40
CA ALA A 360 -0.72 -14.41 -2.32
C ALA A 360 -0.72 -13.08 -1.56
N ASN A 361 0.04 -13.00 -0.46
CA ASN A 361 0.27 -11.78 0.30
C ASN A 361 1.10 -10.76 -0.51
N ALA A 362 2.08 -11.21 -1.30
CA ALA A 362 2.86 -10.33 -2.17
C ALA A 362 1.99 -9.65 -3.24
N LEU A 363 1.15 -10.43 -3.96
CA LEU A 363 0.18 -9.88 -4.91
C LEU A 363 -0.77 -8.89 -4.24
N THR A 364 -1.23 -9.22 -3.04
CA THR A 364 -2.12 -8.36 -2.26
C THR A 364 -1.43 -7.04 -1.89
N ALA A 365 -0.15 -7.09 -1.49
CA ALA A 365 0.65 -5.92 -1.18
C ALA A 365 0.87 -5.04 -2.41
N MET A 366 1.17 -5.62 -3.58
CA MET A 366 1.26 -4.89 -4.85
C MET A 366 -0.04 -4.15 -5.16
N LYS A 367 -1.18 -4.84 -5.05
CA LYS A 367 -2.53 -4.27 -5.21
C LYS A 367 -2.96 -3.31 -4.09
N SER A 368 -2.11 -3.10 -3.10
CA SER A 368 -2.32 -2.13 -2.01
C SER A 368 -1.30 -0.98 -2.11
N GLY A 369 -0.52 -0.90 -3.19
CA GLY A 369 0.42 0.19 -3.47
C GLY A 369 1.87 -0.03 -3.01
N VAL A 370 2.21 -1.24 -2.53
CA VAL A 370 3.59 -1.60 -2.17
C VAL A 370 4.40 -1.92 -3.42
N ARG A 371 5.60 -1.35 -3.52
CA ARG A 371 6.49 -1.48 -4.68
C ARG A 371 7.83 -2.13 -4.35
N SER A 372 8.16 -2.21 -3.06
CA SER A 372 9.44 -2.67 -2.56
C SER A 372 9.22 -3.86 -1.63
N PHE A 373 9.93 -4.95 -1.86
CA PHE A 373 9.82 -6.17 -1.05
C PHE A 373 11.15 -6.50 -0.38
N ASP A 374 11.08 -6.85 0.90
CA ASP A 374 12.16 -7.52 1.61
C ASP A 374 11.99 -9.02 1.44
N THR A 375 12.95 -9.60 0.74
CA THR A 375 13.01 -11.00 0.36
C THR A 375 14.26 -11.65 0.92
N THR A 376 14.39 -12.94 0.69
CA THR A 376 15.63 -13.69 0.90
C THR A 376 15.84 -14.62 -0.30
N LEU A 377 17.04 -14.63 -0.87
CA LEU A 377 17.40 -15.53 -1.97
C LEU A 377 17.10 -16.99 -1.58
N GLY A 378 16.34 -17.70 -2.41
CA GLY A 378 15.94 -19.07 -2.11
C GLY A 378 14.99 -19.24 -0.93
N GLY A 379 14.61 -18.16 -0.23
CA GLY A 379 13.83 -18.23 1.02
C GLY A 379 14.56 -18.93 2.16
N VAL A 380 15.91 -18.91 2.18
CA VAL A 380 16.73 -19.72 3.12
C VAL A 380 16.47 -19.46 4.61
N ASP A 381 15.83 -18.35 4.98
CA ASP A 381 15.45 -18.01 6.34
C ASP A 381 13.92 -18.04 6.60
N GLY A 382 13.16 -18.60 5.67
CA GLY A 382 11.69 -18.63 5.70
C GLY A 382 11.02 -17.33 5.26
N GLY A 383 11.80 -16.32 4.85
CA GLY A 383 11.28 -15.14 4.16
C GLY A 383 10.79 -15.48 2.75
N LEU A 384 10.06 -14.55 2.15
CA LEU A 384 9.59 -14.65 0.78
C LEU A 384 10.77 -14.81 -0.20
N CYS A 385 10.68 -15.80 -1.10
CA CYS A 385 11.73 -16.11 -2.05
C CYS A 385 11.88 -14.99 -3.09
N ALA A 386 13.10 -14.45 -3.22
CA ALA A 386 13.39 -13.33 -4.11
C ALA A 386 13.01 -13.61 -5.57
N GLU A 387 13.42 -14.76 -6.09
CA GLU A 387 13.17 -15.22 -7.45
C GLU A 387 11.69 -15.47 -7.74
N ASP A 388 10.92 -15.96 -6.75
CA ASP A 388 9.49 -16.24 -6.93
C ASP A 388 8.67 -14.93 -6.99
N VAL A 389 9.08 -13.88 -6.26
CA VAL A 389 8.48 -12.53 -6.37
C VAL A 389 8.71 -11.94 -7.74
N LEU A 390 9.94 -12.04 -8.27
CA LEU A 390 10.25 -11.53 -9.60
C LEU A 390 9.59 -12.34 -10.70
N PHE A 391 9.41 -13.65 -10.51
CA PHE A 391 8.61 -14.48 -11.40
C PHE A 391 7.14 -14.05 -11.39
N LEU A 392 6.55 -13.81 -10.21
CA LEU A 392 5.19 -13.29 -10.09
C LEU A 392 5.05 -11.95 -10.81
N ALA A 393 5.94 -10.99 -10.55
CA ALA A 393 5.95 -9.68 -11.19
C ALA A 393 5.98 -9.81 -12.74
N ALA A 394 6.81 -10.70 -13.26
CA ALA A 394 6.88 -10.99 -14.70
C ALA A 394 5.53 -11.46 -15.26
N ARG A 395 4.84 -12.37 -14.56
CA ARG A 395 3.55 -12.91 -14.98
C ARG A 395 2.42 -11.90 -14.90
N LEU A 396 2.58 -10.89 -14.04
CA LEU A 396 1.65 -9.78 -13.90
C LEU A 396 1.95 -8.61 -14.84
N GLY A 397 3.02 -8.66 -15.63
CA GLY A 397 3.43 -7.56 -16.50
C GLY A 397 4.03 -6.35 -15.76
N VAL A 398 4.50 -6.56 -14.52
CA VAL A 398 5.13 -5.53 -13.69
C VAL A 398 6.63 -5.51 -13.97
N ALA A 399 7.19 -4.33 -14.25
CA ALA A 399 8.61 -4.18 -14.53
C ALA A 399 9.48 -4.37 -13.28
N THR A 400 10.77 -4.61 -13.47
CA THR A 400 11.75 -4.62 -12.39
C THR A 400 13.13 -4.24 -12.93
N PRO A 401 13.93 -3.47 -12.20
CA PRO A 401 15.30 -3.15 -12.60
C PRO A 401 16.28 -4.30 -12.30
N ILE A 402 15.81 -5.38 -11.68
CA ILE A 402 16.64 -6.51 -11.22
C ILE A 402 16.92 -7.48 -12.36
N ASP A 403 18.18 -7.90 -12.49
CA ASP A 403 18.55 -8.99 -13.39
C ASP A 403 18.05 -10.33 -12.85
N ARG A 404 16.88 -10.74 -13.36
CA ARG A 404 16.22 -11.99 -12.99
C ARG A 404 17.05 -13.22 -13.32
N ALA A 405 17.79 -13.22 -14.43
CA ALA A 405 18.58 -14.37 -14.84
C ALA A 405 19.77 -14.55 -13.90
N ALA A 406 20.47 -13.46 -13.56
CA ALA A 406 21.55 -13.47 -12.59
C ALA A 406 21.06 -13.93 -11.20
N LEU A 407 19.87 -13.47 -10.77
CA LEU A 407 19.31 -13.86 -9.47
C LEU A 407 18.93 -15.35 -9.41
N VAL A 408 18.35 -15.89 -10.50
CA VAL A 408 18.04 -17.32 -10.61
C VAL A 408 19.31 -18.18 -10.59
N ALA A 409 20.37 -17.75 -11.27
CA ALA A 409 21.67 -18.44 -11.21
C ALA A 409 22.26 -18.41 -9.78
N ALA A 410 22.19 -17.26 -9.09
CA ALA A 410 22.64 -17.16 -7.70
C ALA A 410 21.83 -18.07 -6.75
N ALA A 411 20.52 -18.24 -6.97
CA ALA A 411 19.70 -19.17 -6.20
C ALA A 411 20.11 -20.64 -6.41
N ALA A 412 20.43 -21.03 -7.66
CA ALA A 412 20.94 -22.36 -7.96
C ALA A 412 22.31 -22.62 -7.32
N ASP A 413 23.22 -21.65 -7.39
CA ASP A 413 24.52 -21.71 -6.70
C ASP A 413 24.35 -21.83 -5.19
N LEU A 414 23.43 -21.05 -4.61
CA LEU A 414 23.09 -21.11 -3.19
C LEU A 414 22.62 -22.51 -2.82
N GLU A 415 21.69 -23.12 -3.56
CA GLU A 415 21.17 -24.46 -3.28
C GLU A 415 22.29 -25.51 -3.29
N ALA A 416 23.20 -25.45 -4.26
CA ALA A 416 24.33 -26.36 -4.38
C ALA A 416 25.27 -26.29 -3.16
N VAL A 417 25.55 -25.08 -2.66
CA VAL A 417 26.40 -24.87 -1.46
C VAL A 417 25.64 -25.01 -0.15
N TRP A 418 24.33 -24.83 -0.14
CA TRP A 418 23.50 -25.00 1.06
C TRP A 418 23.40 -26.48 1.45
N GLY A 419 23.40 -27.35 0.42
CA GLY A 419 23.40 -28.80 0.58
C GLY A 419 22.02 -29.39 0.85
N SER A 420 20.96 -28.59 0.70
CA SER A 420 19.57 -29.05 0.77
C SER A 420 18.69 -28.24 -0.16
N ALA A 421 17.56 -28.83 -0.52
CA ALA A 421 16.51 -28.18 -1.27
C ALA A 421 16.11 -26.83 -0.65
N LEU A 422 16.17 -25.73 -1.42
CA LEU A 422 15.66 -24.42 -0.99
C LEU A 422 14.13 -24.30 -1.17
N PRO A 423 13.43 -23.49 -0.36
CA PRO A 423 12.00 -23.20 -0.56
C PRO A 423 11.64 -22.65 -1.95
N GLY A 424 12.53 -21.83 -2.52
CA GLY A 424 12.36 -21.25 -3.86
C GLY A 424 12.08 -22.30 -4.94
N ARG A 425 11.15 -21.99 -5.85
CA ARG A 425 10.72 -22.93 -6.89
C ARG A 425 11.13 -22.51 -8.29
N THR A 426 11.28 -21.20 -8.52
CA THR A 426 11.53 -20.65 -9.86
C THR A 426 12.86 -21.12 -10.45
N HIS A 427 13.94 -21.18 -9.66
CA HIS A 427 15.25 -21.59 -10.18
C HIS A 427 15.30 -23.07 -10.60
N ARG A 428 14.45 -23.92 -10.02
CA ARG A 428 14.32 -25.34 -10.42
C ARG A 428 13.50 -25.55 -11.69
N ALA A 429 12.65 -24.59 -12.05
CA ALA A 429 11.88 -24.64 -13.29
C ALA A 429 12.67 -24.12 -14.50
N ALA A 430 13.80 -23.44 -14.26
CA ALA A 430 14.68 -22.86 -15.27
C ALA A 430 15.88 -23.77 -15.65
N SER A 431 16.06 -24.87 -14.92
CA SER A 431 17.17 -25.84 -15.06
C SER A 431 16.81 -27.09 -15.84
#